data_AF-A0A5Q2RCY3-F1
#
_entry.id   AF-A0A5Q2RCY3-F1
#
_cell.length_a   1.000
_cell.length_b   1.000
_cell.length_c   1.000
_cell.angle_alpha   90.00
_cell.angle_beta   90.00
_cell.angle_gamma   90.00
#
_symmetry.space_group_name_H-M   'P 1'
#
loop_
_entity.id
_entity.type
_entity.pdbx_description
1 polymer ?
#
loop_
_entity_poly.entity_id
_entity_poly.type
_entity_poly.pdbx_seq_one_letter_code
_entity_poly.pdbx_strand_id
1 'polypeptide(L)'
;MAPSAPVPGWWQRTWPLVALGTLSIAMWIGRIRNVVGDDALSGFGRSFRLGLALSFVLMGVALLTACWSGRRNRNWREAAHRADDGWRAGAGVPEWGRTVATLLVAWTTVVWLVQGIGILVDPHHDAGFKVVHTVLMLGSLVVAGFGAWGLRRSWPVAPPSRPAMSG
;
A
#
# COMPACT_ATOMS: atom_id res chain seq x y z
N MET A 1 3.30 16.95 -34.02
CA MET A 1 2.91 15.61 -33.54
C MET A 1 3.55 15.43 -32.17
N ALA A 2 2.77 15.50 -31.08
CA ALA A 2 3.35 15.36 -29.75
C ALA A 2 3.72 13.88 -29.51
N PRO A 3 4.94 13.55 -29.07
CA PRO A 3 5.30 12.17 -28.76
C PRO A 3 4.41 11.69 -27.61
N SER A 4 3.62 10.65 -27.85
CA SER A 4 2.89 9.95 -26.80
C SER A 4 3.91 9.24 -25.92
N ALA A 5 4.21 9.81 -24.74
CA ALA A 5 5.05 9.14 -23.77
C ALA A 5 4.47 7.74 -23.48
N PRO A 6 5.29 6.67 -23.52
CA PRO A 6 4.79 5.32 -23.28
C PRO A 6 4.15 5.24 -21.89
N VAL A 7 2.96 4.65 -21.83
CA VAL A 7 2.25 4.43 -20.57
C VAL A 7 3.18 3.68 -19.61
N PRO A 8 3.38 4.13 -18.36
CA PRO A 8 4.26 3.43 -17.46
C PRO A 8 3.78 1.99 -17.28
N GLY A 9 4.73 1.07 -17.31
CA GLY A 9 4.51 -0.33 -16.99
C GLY A 9 3.86 -0.51 -15.62
N TRP A 10 3.31 -1.70 -15.40
CA TRP A 10 2.61 -2.06 -14.17
C TRP A 10 3.44 -1.73 -12.91
N TRP A 11 4.73 -2.10 -12.92
CA TRP A 11 5.62 -1.88 -11.77
C TRP A 11 5.77 -0.40 -11.41
N GLN A 12 5.95 0.50 -12.39
CA GLN A 12 6.06 1.93 -12.10
C GLN A 12 4.80 2.51 -11.43
N ARG A 13 3.65 1.86 -11.58
CA ARG A 13 2.37 2.29 -11.00
C ARG A 13 2.08 1.63 -9.66
N THR A 14 2.50 0.38 -9.47
CA THR A 14 2.10 -0.43 -8.30
C THR A 14 3.21 -0.62 -7.26
N TRP A 15 4.47 -0.30 -7.56
CA TRP A 15 5.57 -0.51 -6.61
C TRP A 15 5.32 0.06 -5.19
N PRO A 16 4.67 1.23 -4.99
CA PRO A 16 4.45 1.72 -3.63
C PRO A 16 3.45 0.85 -2.87
N LEU A 17 2.46 0.29 -3.57
CA LEU A 17 1.45 -0.59 -2.98
C LEU A 17 2.05 -1.95 -2.63
N VAL A 18 2.91 -2.48 -3.50
CA VAL A 18 3.67 -3.71 -3.23
C VAL A 18 4.61 -3.50 -2.04
N ALA A 19 5.33 -2.38 -1.99
CA ALA A 19 6.20 -2.03 -0.88
C ALA A 19 5.41 -1.89 0.42
N LEU A 20 4.27 -1.18 0.41
CA LEU A 20 3.40 -1.01 1.57
C LEU A 20 2.92 -2.36 2.10
N GLY A 21 2.34 -3.21 1.24
CA GLY A 21 1.86 -4.52 1.63
C GLY A 21 2.95 -5.42 2.20
N THR A 22 4.13 -5.44 1.55
CA THR A 22 5.28 -6.25 1.99
C THR A 22 5.82 -5.76 3.34
N LEU A 23 6.02 -4.45 3.49
CA LEU A 23 6.51 -3.85 4.73
C LEU A 23 5.54 -4.07 5.89
N SER A 24 4.23 -3.92 5.64
CA SER A 24 3.20 -4.22 6.64
C SER A 24 3.26 -5.67 7.09
N ILE A 25 3.35 -6.64 6.19
CA ILE A 25 3.45 -8.05 6.59
C ILE A 25 4.73 -8.30 7.42
N ALA A 26 5.88 -7.84 6.93
CA ALA A 26 7.16 -8.12 7.57
C ALA A 26 7.25 -7.58 9.01
N MET A 27 6.92 -6.30 9.22
CA MET A 27 7.01 -5.68 10.54
C MET A 27 6.01 -6.29 11.52
N TRP A 28 4.78 -6.53 11.07
CA TRP A 28 3.70 -6.93 11.97
C TRP A 28 3.71 -8.43 12.28
N ILE A 29 4.27 -9.29 11.41
CA ILE A 29 4.62 -10.67 11.79
C ILE A 29 5.69 -10.67 12.89
N GLY A 30 6.74 -9.84 12.77
CA GLY A 30 7.74 -9.69 13.82
C GLY A 30 7.10 -9.30 15.16
N ARG A 31 6.14 -8.37 15.12
CA ARG A 31 5.40 -7.98 16.31
C ARG A 31 4.52 -9.10 16.89
N ILE A 32 3.85 -9.89 16.06
CA ILE A 32 3.07 -11.04 16.53
C ILE A 32 3.98 -12.00 17.29
N ARG A 33 5.16 -12.32 16.75
CA ARG A 33 6.14 -13.19 17.41
C ARG A 33 6.56 -12.64 18.77
N ASN A 34 6.82 -11.34 18.86
CA ASN A 34 7.19 -10.68 20.12
C ASN A 34 6.05 -10.74 21.15
N VAL A 35 4.79 -10.48 20.74
CA VAL A 35 3.63 -10.48 21.65
C VAL A 35 3.28 -11.89 22.13
N VAL A 36 3.45 -12.90 21.28
CA VAL A 36 3.21 -14.31 21.65
C VAL A 36 4.29 -14.81 22.61
N GLY A 37 5.54 -14.38 22.46
CA GLY A 37 6.64 -14.77 23.33
C GLY A 37 6.75 -13.99 24.65
N ASP A 38 5.89 -12.99 24.88
CA ASP A 38 5.92 -12.16 26.09
C ASP A 38 4.88 -12.61 27.11
N ASP A 39 5.33 -13.41 28.08
CA ASP A 39 4.51 -13.98 29.16
C ASP A 39 4.07 -12.97 30.23
N ALA A 40 4.64 -11.77 30.25
CA ALA A 40 4.27 -10.73 31.21
C ALA A 40 2.98 -9.98 30.81
N LEU A 41 2.45 -10.20 29.60
CA LEU A 41 1.28 -9.50 29.10
C LEU A 41 -0.02 -10.05 29.66
N SER A 42 -0.85 -9.17 30.23
CA SER A 42 -2.23 -9.49 30.58
C SER A 42 -3.03 -9.96 29.36
N GLY A 43 -4.01 -10.85 29.55
CA GLY A 43 -4.80 -11.44 28.45
C GLY A 43 -5.48 -10.41 27.54
N PHE A 44 -5.95 -9.30 28.11
CA PHE A 44 -6.50 -8.17 27.36
C PHE A 44 -5.42 -7.41 26.59
N GLY A 45 -4.29 -7.10 27.24
CA GLY A 45 -3.16 -6.42 26.61
C GLY A 45 -2.50 -7.24 25.48
N ARG A 46 -2.53 -8.57 25.58
CA ARG A 46 -2.09 -9.48 24.52
C ARG A 46 -3.09 -9.48 23.36
N SER A 47 -4.38 -9.67 23.64
CA SER A 47 -5.43 -9.72 22.62
C SER A 47 -5.52 -8.45 21.78
N PHE A 48 -5.46 -7.27 22.40
CA PHE A 48 -5.50 -5.99 21.68
C PHE A 48 -4.30 -5.83 20.72
N ARG A 49 -3.08 -6.14 21.19
CA ARG A 49 -1.86 -6.04 20.38
C ARG A 49 -1.85 -7.05 19.22
N LEU A 50 -2.36 -8.26 19.45
CA LEU A 50 -2.51 -9.28 18.41
C LEU A 50 -3.54 -8.85 17.37
N GLY A 51 -4.72 -8.38 17.79
CA GLY A 51 -5.76 -7.90 16.86
C GLY A 51 -5.26 -6.76 15.97
N LEU A 52 -4.53 -5.81 16.56
CA LEU A 52 -3.88 -4.73 15.81
C LEU A 52 -2.87 -5.27 14.80
N ALA A 53 -2.01 -6.22 15.19
CA ALA A 53 -1.00 -6.74 14.29
C ALA A 53 -1.59 -7.60 13.16
N LEU A 54 -2.60 -8.39 13.47
CA LEU A 54 -3.32 -9.20 12.50
C LEU A 54 -4.01 -8.34 11.44
N SER A 55 -4.58 -7.19 11.80
CA SER A 55 -5.24 -6.32 10.80
C SER A 55 -4.26 -5.83 9.73
N PHE A 56 -3.03 -5.45 10.12
CA PHE A 56 -1.97 -5.09 9.17
C PHE A 56 -1.54 -6.25 8.28
N VAL A 57 -1.35 -7.45 8.85
CA VAL A 57 -0.95 -8.63 8.08
C VAL A 57 -2.04 -8.98 7.06
N LEU A 58 -3.30 -9.04 7.48
CA LEU A 58 -4.43 -9.40 6.62
C LEU A 58 -4.62 -8.37 5.49
N MET A 59 -4.58 -7.08 5.81
CA MET A 59 -4.68 -6.02 4.79
C MET A 59 -3.46 -5.99 3.86
N GLY A 60 -2.26 -6.26 4.37
CA GLY A 60 -1.05 -6.40 3.56
C GLY A 60 -1.16 -7.55 2.56
N VAL A 61 -1.61 -8.73 3.01
CA VAL A 61 -1.83 -9.90 2.13
C VAL A 61 -2.92 -9.62 1.10
N ALA A 62 -4.03 -9.00 1.51
CA ALA A 62 -5.10 -8.60 0.60
C ALA A 62 -4.60 -7.61 -0.46
N LEU A 63 -3.78 -6.63 -0.08
CA LEU A 63 -3.19 -5.67 -1.03
C LEU A 63 -2.24 -6.34 -2.02
N LEU A 64 -1.36 -7.23 -1.57
CA LEU A 64 -0.48 -7.98 -2.47
C LEU A 64 -1.28 -8.87 -3.44
N THR A 65 -2.37 -9.46 -2.95
CA THR A 65 -3.31 -10.24 -3.78
C THR A 65 -3.98 -9.35 -4.83
N ALA A 66 -4.35 -8.12 -4.48
CA ALA A 66 -4.91 -7.15 -5.43
C ALA A 66 -3.89 -6.76 -6.51
N CYS A 67 -2.64 -6.51 -6.12
CA CYS A 67 -1.55 -6.21 -7.04
C CYS A 67 -1.26 -7.39 -7.98
N TRP A 68 -1.27 -8.62 -7.46
CA TRP A 68 -1.09 -9.83 -8.26
C TRP A 68 -2.26 -10.06 -9.24
N SER A 69 -3.50 -9.92 -8.77
CA SER A 69 -4.72 -10.01 -9.61
C SER A 69 -4.70 -8.95 -10.73
N GLY A 70 -4.35 -7.71 -10.38
CA GLY A 70 -4.17 -6.59 -11.31
C GLY A 70 -2.95 -6.72 -12.23
N ARG A 71 -2.02 -7.66 -11.97
CA ARG A 71 -0.94 -8.03 -12.90
C ARG A 71 -1.34 -9.19 -13.81
N ARG A 72 -2.13 -10.14 -13.29
CA ARG A 72 -2.48 -11.42 -13.94
C ARG A 72 -3.61 -11.32 -14.94
N ASN A 73 -4.65 -10.53 -14.65
CA ASN A 73 -5.68 -10.27 -15.66
C ASN A 73 -5.01 -9.55 -16.85
N ARG A 74 -5.64 -9.24 -17.98
CA ARG A 74 -5.06 -8.27 -18.96
C ARG A 74 -6.07 -7.16 -19.26
N ASN A 75 -7.10 -7.11 -18.42
CA ASN A 75 -8.36 -6.42 -18.64
C ASN A 75 -8.23 -4.91 -18.45
N TRP A 76 -7.02 -4.37 -18.21
CA TRP A 76 -6.73 -2.94 -18.26
C TRP A 76 -6.66 -2.44 -19.70
N ARG A 77 -6.40 -3.31 -20.67
CA ARG A 77 -6.67 -2.99 -22.08
C ARG A 77 -8.16 -2.73 -22.27
N GLU A 78 -9.01 -3.54 -21.68
CA GLU A 78 -10.48 -3.35 -21.71
C GLU A 78 -10.97 -2.20 -20.82
N ALA A 79 -10.35 -1.95 -19.67
CA ALA A 79 -10.69 -0.80 -18.82
C ALA A 79 -10.25 0.52 -19.45
N ALA A 80 -9.18 0.52 -20.26
CA ALA A 80 -8.84 1.64 -21.13
C ALA A 80 -9.84 1.82 -22.29
N HIS A 81 -10.57 0.77 -22.68
CA HIS A 81 -11.66 0.85 -23.66
C HIS A 81 -13.01 1.30 -23.06
N ARG A 82 -13.27 1.08 -21.76
CA ARG A 82 -14.50 1.47 -21.05
C ARG A 82 -14.43 2.84 -20.35
N ALA A 83 -13.33 3.58 -20.50
CA ALA A 83 -13.23 4.93 -19.95
C ALA A 83 -14.00 5.90 -20.87
N ASP A 84 -15.29 6.10 -20.58
CA ASP A 84 -16.18 7.05 -21.28
C ASP A 84 -15.66 8.51 -21.24
N ASP A 85 -14.71 8.82 -20.35
CA ASP A 85 -14.20 10.17 -20.08
C ASP A 85 -12.83 10.49 -20.72
N GLY A 86 -12.33 9.61 -21.60
CA GLY A 86 -11.08 9.86 -22.32
C GLY A 86 -9.83 9.32 -21.61
N TRP A 87 -9.37 8.18 -22.10
CA TRP A 87 -7.97 7.76 -22.15
C TRP A 87 -7.11 7.97 -20.88
N ARG A 88 -7.57 7.58 -19.69
CA ARG A 88 -6.76 7.59 -18.46
C ARG A 88 -6.69 6.22 -17.80
N ALA A 89 -5.49 5.74 -17.47
CA ALA A 89 -5.25 4.50 -16.75
C ALA A 89 -4.97 4.74 -15.26
N GLY A 90 -5.69 4.04 -14.39
CA GLY A 90 -5.48 4.08 -12.93
C GLY A 90 -4.27 3.26 -12.44
N ALA A 91 -4.21 3.05 -11.12
CA ALA A 91 -3.11 2.38 -10.42
C ALA A 91 -2.84 0.92 -10.83
N GLY A 92 -3.72 0.28 -11.60
CA GLY A 92 -3.53 -1.11 -12.05
C GLY A 92 -3.88 -2.17 -11.00
N VAL A 93 -4.82 -1.84 -10.10
CA VAL A 93 -5.41 -2.75 -9.11
C VAL A 93 -6.94 -2.71 -9.21
N PRO A 94 -7.66 -3.80 -8.86
CA PRO A 94 -9.12 -3.81 -8.82
C PRO A 94 -9.68 -2.83 -7.77
N GLU A 95 -10.96 -2.49 -7.88
CA GLU A 95 -11.62 -1.51 -7.00
C GLU A 95 -11.50 -1.87 -5.51
N TRP A 96 -11.80 -3.12 -5.16
CA TRP A 96 -11.60 -3.61 -3.78
C TRP A 96 -10.16 -3.46 -3.31
N GLY A 97 -9.18 -3.60 -4.22
CA GLY A 97 -7.76 -3.38 -3.95
C GLY A 97 -7.44 -1.93 -3.65
N ARG A 98 -8.12 -0.97 -4.31
CA ARG A 98 -8.01 0.47 -4.00
C ARG A 98 -8.57 0.78 -2.62
N THR A 99 -9.69 0.15 -2.25
CA THR A 99 -10.28 0.28 -0.91
C THR A 99 -9.32 -0.24 0.16
N VAL A 100 -8.79 -1.46 -0.01
CA VAL A 100 -7.79 -2.03 0.91
C VAL A 100 -6.55 -1.14 1.01
N ALA A 101 -6.03 -0.65 -0.11
CA ALA A 101 -4.87 0.23 -0.12
C ALA A 101 -5.14 1.55 0.64
N THR A 102 -6.32 2.14 0.44
CA THR A 102 -6.72 3.39 1.13
C THR A 102 -6.84 3.17 2.63
N LEU A 103 -7.50 2.09 3.04
CA LEU A 103 -7.61 1.71 4.45
C LEU A 103 -6.24 1.45 5.06
N LEU A 104 -5.35 0.73 4.36
CA LEU A 104 -4.01 0.43 4.87
C LEU A 104 -3.15 1.67 4.99
N VAL A 105 -3.23 2.61 4.05
CA VAL A 105 -2.56 3.91 4.15
C VAL A 105 -3.05 4.69 5.38
N ALA A 106 -4.37 4.82 5.54
CA ALA A 106 -4.95 5.53 6.66
C ALA A 106 -4.58 4.87 8.00
N TRP A 107 -4.70 3.56 8.08
CA TRP A 107 -4.39 2.77 9.27
C TRP A 107 -2.91 2.83 9.64
N THR A 108 -2.03 2.68 8.64
CA THR A 108 -0.57 2.86 8.80
C THR A 108 -0.29 4.22 9.41
N THR A 109 -0.88 5.27 8.86
CA THR A 109 -0.67 6.65 9.32
C THR A 109 -1.09 6.82 10.77
N VAL A 110 -2.34 6.47 11.10
CA VAL A 110 -2.89 6.67 12.46
C VAL A 110 -2.11 5.87 13.49
N VAL A 111 -1.87 4.58 13.24
CA VAL A 111 -1.21 3.70 14.22
C VAL A 111 0.25 4.09 14.43
N TRP A 112 0.96 4.46 13.37
CA TRP A 112 2.34 4.92 13.51
C TRP A 112 2.45 6.26 14.22
N LEU A 113 1.52 7.18 14.00
CA LEU A 113 1.49 8.43 14.78
C LEU A 113 1.25 8.13 16.27
N VAL A 114 0.28 7.29 16.61
CA VAL A 114 0.00 6.96 18.02
C VAL A 114 1.17 6.20 18.66
N GLN A 115 1.63 5.13 18.04
CA GLN A 115 2.65 4.27 18.65
C GLN A 115 4.07 4.79 18.51
N GLY A 116 4.43 5.33 17.36
CA GLY A 116 5.77 5.87 17.12
C GLY A 116 6.03 7.07 18.03
N ILE A 117 5.05 7.98 18.17
CA ILE A 117 5.16 9.09 19.12
C ILE A 117 5.19 8.56 20.56
N GLY A 118 4.33 7.59 20.91
CA GLY A 118 4.34 6.96 22.23
C GLY A 118 5.72 6.40 22.61
N ILE A 119 6.40 5.71 21.68
CA ILE A 119 7.76 5.19 21.88
C ILE A 119 8.78 6.31 22.05
N LEU A 120 8.66 7.39 21.28
CA LEU A 120 9.58 8.53 21.35
C LEU A 120 9.51 9.25 22.70
N VAL A 121 8.29 9.48 23.21
CA VAL A 121 8.07 10.24 24.44
C VAL A 121 8.27 9.42 25.71
N ASP A 122 8.21 8.09 25.63
CA ASP A 122 8.41 7.21 26.78
C ASP A 122 9.90 7.23 27.23
N PRO A 123 10.19 7.65 28.47
CA PRO A 123 11.56 7.74 28.97
C PRO A 123 12.21 6.38 29.26
N HIS A 124 11.45 5.29 29.32
CA HIS A 124 11.95 3.96 29.67
C HIS A 124 12.60 3.22 28.49
N HIS A 125 12.39 3.69 27.25
CA HIS A 125 13.02 3.10 26.07
C HIS A 125 14.44 3.64 25.86
N ASP A 126 15.38 2.74 25.58
CA ASP A 126 16.74 3.13 25.21
C ASP A 126 16.79 3.86 23.85
N ALA A 127 17.88 4.60 23.63
CA ALA A 127 18.06 5.39 22.42
C ALA A 127 18.06 4.55 21.14
N GLY A 128 18.65 3.35 21.15
CA GLY A 128 18.69 2.46 20.00
C GLY A 128 17.30 1.99 19.61
N PHE A 129 16.48 1.60 20.59
CA PHE A 129 15.08 1.23 20.39
C PHE A 129 14.27 2.38 19.76
N LYS A 130 14.43 3.61 20.26
CA LYS A 130 13.76 4.80 19.72
C LYS A 130 14.17 5.07 18.28
N VAL A 131 15.47 4.98 17.97
CA VAL A 131 16.00 5.19 16.62
C VAL A 131 15.39 4.19 15.64
N VAL A 132 15.40 2.89 15.95
CA VAL A 132 14.84 1.85 15.08
C VAL A 132 13.37 2.11 14.79
N HIS A 133 12.56 2.38 15.82
CA HIS A 133 11.13 2.62 15.64
C HIS A 133 10.83 3.91 14.89
N THR A 134 11.66 4.94 15.05
CA THR A 134 11.55 6.19 14.28
C THR A 134 11.81 5.95 12.80
N VAL A 135 12.86 5.19 12.47
CA VAL A 135 13.16 4.84 11.07
C VAL A 135 12.03 4.01 10.46
N LEU A 136 11.51 3.01 11.18
CA LEU A 136 10.37 2.21 10.72
C LEU A 136 9.11 3.06 10.53
N MET A 137 8.84 3.99 11.44
CA MET A 137 7.74 4.94 11.35
C MET A 137 7.86 5.80 10.09
N LEU A 138 8.97 6.51 9.94
CA LEU A 138 9.19 7.43 8.82
C LEU A 138 9.19 6.68 7.48
N GLY A 139 9.88 5.54 7.40
CA GLY A 139 9.89 4.71 6.20
C GLY A 139 8.48 4.23 5.81
N SER A 140 7.69 3.80 6.78
CA SER A 140 6.29 3.38 6.56
C SER A 140 5.41 4.53 6.09
N LEU A 141 5.54 5.72 6.70
CA LEU A 141 4.79 6.91 6.32
C LEU A 141 5.15 7.40 4.92
N VAL A 142 6.43 7.37 4.55
CA VAL A 142 6.90 7.71 3.20
C VAL A 142 6.29 6.75 2.17
N VAL A 143 6.37 5.44 2.42
CA VAL A 143 5.78 4.43 1.53
C VAL A 143 4.26 4.58 1.43
N ALA A 144 3.58 4.85 2.55
CA ALA A 144 2.14 5.11 2.57
C ALA A 144 1.78 6.38 1.76
N GLY A 145 2.59 7.44 1.86
CA GLY A 145 2.46 8.66 1.06
C GLY A 145 2.59 8.39 -0.43
N PHE A 146 3.59 7.61 -0.84
CA PHE A 146 3.74 7.18 -2.24
C PHE A 146 2.58 6.29 -2.70
N GLY A 147 2.06 5.41 -1.84
CA GLY A 147 0.85 4.61 -2.11
C GLY A 147 -0.37 5.50 -2.35
N ALA A 148 -0.62 6.47 -1.48
CA ALA A 148 -1.70 7.43 -1.61
C ALA A 148 -1.58 8.26 -2.91
N TRP A 149 -0.37 8.70 -3.24
CA TRP A 149 -0.08 9.40 -4.48
C TRP A 149 -0.35 8.54 -5.70
N GLY A 150 0.12 7.29 -5.70
CA GLY A 150 -0.08 6.33 -6.79
C GLY A 150 -1.56 6.02 -7.04
N LEU A 151 -2.39 5.96 -6.00
CA LEU A 151 -3.85 5.73 -6.11
C LEU A 151 -4.62 6.90 -6.73
N ARG A 152 -4.14 8.15 -6.53
CA ARG A 152 -4.75 9.36 -7.09
C ARG A 152 -4.25 9.68 -8.50
N ARG A 153 -3.03 9.23 -8.83
CA ARG A 153 -2.41 9.48 -10.12
C ARG A 153 -3.11 8.68 -11.22
N SER A 154 -3.51 9.37 -12.27
CA SER A 154 -4.00 8.78 -13.52
C SER A 154 -3.02 9.07 -14.64
N TRP A 155 -2.83 8.11 -15.53
CA TRP A 155 -1.86 8.17 -16.61
C TRP A 155 -2.56 8.35 -17.96
N PRO A 156 -2.17 9.32 -18.79
CA PRO A 156 -2.72 9.45 -20.14
C PRO A 156 -2.44 8.18 -20.96
N VAL A 157 -3.42 7.78 -21.76
CA VAL A 157 -3.32 6.69 -22.73
C VAL A 157 -3.49 7.31 -24.12
N ALA A 158 -2.76 6.82 -25.12
CA ALA A 158 -3.00 7.28 -26.49
C ALA A 158 -4.36 6.75 -26.97
N PRO A 159 -5.16 7.55 -27.70
CA PRO A 159 -6.32 7.02 -28.41
C PRO A 159 -5.86 5.91 -29.37
N PRO A 160 -6.63 4.82 -29.55
CA PRO A 160 -6.40 3.84 -30.58
C PRO A 160 -6.45 4.62 -31.88
N SER A 161 -5.41 4.47 -32.68
CA SER A 161 -5.43 4.90 -34.08
C SER A 161 -6.65 4.26 -34.72
N ARG A 162 -7.71 5.04 -34.97
CA ARG A 162 -8.80 4.57 -35.82
C ARG A 162 -8.14 4.17 -37.14
N PRO A 163 -8.32 2.94 -37.64
CA PRO A 163 -7.86 2.62 -38.97
C PRO A 163 -8.46 3.66 -39.91
N ALA A 164 -7.62 4.35 -40.67
CA ALA A 164 -8.08 5.26 -41.70
C ALA A 164 -8.96 4.44 -42.63
N MET A 165 -10.26 4.67 -42.59
CA MET A 165 -11.15 4.11 -43.61
C MET A 165 -10.73 4.78 -44.91
N SER A 166 -10.04 4.04 -45.77
CA SER A 166 -9.76 4.43 -47.14
C SER A 166 -11.10 4.56 -47.86
N GLY A 167 -11.53 5.79 -48.11
CA GLY A 167 -12.60 6.12 -49.05
C GLY A 167 -12.07 6.27 -50.47
#